data_AF-A0A2V9W6H4-F1
#
_entry.id   AF-A0A2V9W6H4-F1
#
_cell.length_a   1.000
_cell.length_b   1.000
_cell.length_c   1.000
_cell.angle_alpha   90.00
_cell.angle_beta   90.00
_cell.angle_gamma   90.00
#
_symmetry.space_group_name_H-M   'P 1'
#
loop_
_entity.id
_entity.type
_entity.pdbx_description
1 polymer ?
#
loop_
_entity_poly.entity_id
_entity_poly.type
_entity_poly.pdbx_seq_one_letter_code
_entity_poly.pdbx_strand_id
1 'polypeptide(L)' 'MAGVLAMLLIASAASWAADDGAALYKKKCAGCHGASGEGKPAMKAPALKGTTKDASQIVEHIIKGEPGSKAPHNK' A
#
# COMPACT_ATOMS: atom_id res chain seq x y z
N MET A 1 10.42 -31.45 -25.58
CA MET A 1 9.29 -30.85 -24.83
C MET A 1 9.53 -30.63 -23.32
N ALA A 2 10.35 -31.42 -22.62
CA ALA A 2 10.51 -31.30 -21.16
C ALA A 2 11.10 -29.94 -20.67
N GLY A 3 11.96 -29.29 -21.46
CA GLY A 3 12.58 -28.01 -21.10
C GLY A 3 11.62 -26.80 -21.11
N VAL A 4 10.57 -26.84 -21.94
CA VAL A 4 9.58 -25.76 -22.03
C VAL A 4 8.63 -25.80 -20.82
N LEU A 5 8.26 -27.01 -20.37
CA LEU A 5 7.45 -27.21 -19.16
C LEU A 5 8.16 -26.70 -17.90
N ALA A 6 9.47 -26.92 -17.79
CA ALA A 6 10.26 -26.46 -16.65
C ALA A 6 10.38 -24.93 -16.59
N MET A 7 10.54 -24.25 -17.74
CA MET A 7 10.60 -22.79 -17.81
C MET A 7 9.27 -22.10 -17.44
N LEU A 8 8.13 -22.67 -17.79
CA LEU A 8 6.79 -22.13 -17.47
C LEU A 8 6.49 -22.15 -15.96
N LEU A 9 6.98 -23.16 -15.24
CA LEU A 9 6.77 -23.28 -13.79
C LEU A 9 7.55 -22.23 -12.99
N ILE A 10 8.73 -21.84 -13.46
CA ILE A 10 9.60 -20.87 -12.79
C ILE A 10 9.11 -19.43 -13.02
N ALA A 11 8.54 -19.15 -14.20
CA ALA A 11 7.94 -17.84 -14.50
C ALA A 11 6.75 -17.50 -13.60
N SER A 12 6.02 -18.51 -13.12
CA SER A 12 4.83 -18.34 -12.27
C SER A 12 5.17 -17.84 -10.85
N ALA A 13 6.36 -18.16 -10.34
CA ALA A 13 6.81 -17.76 -9.01
C ALA A 13 7.27 -16.30 -8.96
N ALA A 14 7.74 -15.74 -10.07
CA ALA A 14 8.16 -14.34 -10.16
C ALA A 14 6.98 -13.35 -10.01
N SER A 15 5.77 -13.77 -10.39
CA SER A 15 4.54 -12.98 -10.26
C SER A 15 4.09 -12.75 -8.81
N TRP A 16 4.72 -13.44 -7.84
CA TRP A 16 4.37 -13.39 -6.41
C TRP A 16 5.33 -12.53 -5.58
N ALA A 17 6.34 -11.92 -6.21
CA ALA A 17 7.16 -10.92 -5.55
C ALA A 17 6.32 -9.64 -5.37
N ALA A 18 5.54 -9.59 -4.29
CA ALA A 18 4.84 -8.38 -3.87
C ALA A 18 5.86 -7.23 -3.74
N ASP A 19 5.49 -6.03 -4.18
CA ASP A 19 6.27 -4.82 -3.95
C ASP A 19 6.66 -4.70 -2.47
N ASP A 20 7.87 -4.22 -2.19
CA ASP A 20 8.32 -3.93 -0.83
C ASP A 20 7.41 -2.86 -0.20
N GLY A 21 6.45 -3.32 0.60
CA GLY A 21 5.47 -2.47 1.26
C GLY A 21 6.11 -1.45 2.20
N ALA A 22 7.26 -1.77 2.80
CA ALA A 22 7.97 -0.83 3.67
C ALA A 22 8.62 0.30 2.85
N ALA A 23 9.24 -0.03 1.72
CA ALA A 23 9.78 0.96 0.80
C ALA A 23 8.68 1.87 0.21
N LEU A 24 7.55 1.27 -0.21
CA LEU A 24 6.39 2.01 -0.72
C LEU A 24 5.84 2.96 0.36
N TYR A 25 5.65 2.45 1.57
CA TYR A 25 5.17 3.25 2.71
C TYR A 25 6.08 4.46 2.98
N LYS A 26 7.40 4.23 3.04
CA LYS A 26 8.37 5.30 3.27
C LYS A 26 8.32 6.37 2.18
N LYS A 27 8.15 5.96 0.92
CA LYS A 27 8.14 6.86 -0.24
C LYS A 27 6.84 7.66 -0.40
N LYS A 28 5.70 7.08 -0.03
CA LYS A 28 4.37 7.62 -0.38
C LYS A 28 3.53 8.03 0.82
N CYS A 29 3.68 7.36 1.96
CA CYS A 29 2.75 7.47 3.09
C CYS A 29 3.37 8.22 4.28
N ALA A 30 4.65 7.95 4.56
CA ALA A 30 5.31 8.41 5.77
C ALA A 30 5.40 9.93 5.92
N GLY A 31 5.43 10.67 4.80
CA GLY A 31 5.46 12.14 4.82
C GLY A 31 4.26 12.76 5.56
N CYS A 32 3.07 12.17 5.39
CA CYS A 32 1.85 12.63 6.04
C CYS A 32 1.54 11.81 7.30
N HIS A 33 1.66 10.48 7.24
CA HIS A 33 1.22 9.60 8.32
C HIS A 33 2.31 9.25 9.35
N GLY A 34 3.52 9.80 9.21
CA GLY A 34 4.62 9.53 10.12
C GLY A 34 5.46 8.32 9.71
N ALA A 35 6.68 8.23 10.22
CA ALA A 35 7.63 7.20 9.80
C ALA A 35 7.16 5.80 10.19
N SER A 36 6.38 5.70 11.27
CA SER A 36 5.82 4.46 11.78
C SER A 36 4.29 4.42 11.71
N GLY A 37 3.62 5.32 10.98
CA GLY A 37 2.16 5.35 10.93
C GLY A 37 1.48 5.86 12.20
N GLU A 38 2.19 6.63 13.02
CA GLU A 38 1.65 7.28 14.22
C GLU A 38 0.66 8.42 13.92
N GLY A 39 0.58 8.89 12.68
CA GLY A 39 -0.24 10.03 12.29
C GLY A 39 0.44 11.37 12.60
N LYS A 40 -0.08 12.44 12.00
CA LYS A 40 0.40 13.81 12.23
C LYS A 40 -0.81 14.76 12.35
N PRO A 41 -1.18 15.19 13.57
CA PRO A 41 -2.31 16.09 13.78
C PRO A 41 -2.22 17.40 12.99
N ALA A 42 -1.01 17.96 12.87
CA ALA A 42 -0.75 19.17 12.08
C ALA A 42 -1.14 19.02 10.59
N MET A 43 -1.01 17.81 10.04
CA MET A 43 -1.38 17.48 8.66
C MET A 43 -2.82 16.97 8.54
N LYS A 44 -3.57 16.91 9.66
CA LYS A 44 -4.84 16.18 9.77
C LYS A 44 -4.75 14.73 9.26
N ALA A 45 -3.57 14.13 9.35
CA ALA A 45 -3.33 12.76 8.95
C ALA A 45 -3.55 11.84 10.15
N PRO A 46 -4.54 10.93 10.12
CA PRO A 46 -4.78 10.00 11.23
C PRO A 46 -3.65 8.98 11.36
N ALA A 47 -3.58 8.34 12.53
CA ALA A 47 -2.73 7.18 12.73
C ALA A 47 -3.20 6.02 11.86
N LEU A 48 -2.25 5.33 11.23
CA LEU A 48 -2.50 4.10 10.47
C LEU A 48 -2.23 2.85 11.30
N LYS A 49 -1.39 2.97 12.34
CA LYS A 49 -1.19 1.92 13.34
C LYS A 49 -2.51 1.57 14.02
N GLY A 50 -2.83 0.28 14.08
CA GLY A 50 -4.06 -0.22 14.70
C GLY A 50 -5.31 -0.06 13.85
N THR A 51 -5.17 0.26 12.56
CA THR A 51 -6.32 0.22 11.63
C THR A 51 -6.93 -1.18 11.59
N THR A 52 -8.27 -1.22 11.57
CA THR A 52 -9.05 -2.46 11.39
C THR A 52 -9.54 -2.64 9.96
N LYS A 53 -9.17 -1.72 9.05
CA LYS A 53 -9.54 -1.79 7.64
C LYS A 53 -8.80 -2.94 6.95
N ASP A 54 -9.51 -3.70 6.12
CA ASP A 54 -8.88 -4.71 5.27
C ASP A 54 -8.27 -4.07 4.00
N ALA A 55 -7.52 -4.88 3.23
CA ALA A 55 -6.81 -4.41 2.05
C ALA A 55 -7.73 -3.76 1.01
N SER A 56 -8.95 -4.27 0.81
CA SER A 56 -9.90 -3.71 -0.15
C SER A 56 -10.40 -2.34 0.30
N GLN A 57 -10.70 -2.19 1.60
CA GLN A 57 -11.11 -0.93 2.20
C GLN A 57 -9.99 0.11 2.16
N ILE A 58 -8.74 -0.31 2.34
CA ILE A 58 -7.57 0.57 2.23
C ILE A 58 -7.42 1.07 0.79
N VAL A 59 -7.47 0.18 -0.20
CA VAL A 59 -7.35 0.53 -1.61
C VAL A 59 -8.46 1.47 -2.05
N GLU A 60 -9.70 1.15 -1.70
CA GLU A 60 -10.87 1.99 -1.99
C GLU A 60 -10.70 3.40 -1.40
N HIS A 61 -10.24 3.49 -0.15
CA HIS A 61 -10.02 4.76 0.52
C HIS A 61 -8.90 5.59 -0.14
N ILE A 62 -7.82 4.95 -0.58
CA ILE A 62 -6.70 5.62 -1.28
C ILE A 62 -7.16 6.18 -2.63
N ILE A 63 -7.95 5.42 -3.39
CA ILE A 63 -8.36 5.78 -4.76
C ILE A 63 -9.49 6.81 -4.76
N LYS A 64 -10.53 6.60 -3.95
CA LYS A 64 -11.75 7.43 -3.97
C LYS A 64 -11.71 8.57 -2.96
N GLY A 65 -10.95 8.42 -1.88
CA GLY A 65 -11.02 9.31 -0.72
C GLY A 65 -12.34 9.17 0.05
N GLU A 66 -12.37 9.67 1.29
CA GLU A 66 -13.62 9.82 2.07
C GLU A 66 -14.11 11.28 2.04
N PRO A 67 -15.44 11.52 2.05
CA PRO A 67 -15.99 12.86 2.18
C PRO A 67 -15.45 13.56 3.43
N GLY A 68 -14.80 14.71 3.25
CA GLY A 68 -14.20 15.50 4.34
C GLY A 68 -12.71 15.23 4.61
N SER A 69 -12.10 14.25 3.93
CA SER A 69 -10.65 14.07 3.98
C SER A 69 -9.93 15.17 3.20
N LYS A 70 -8.92 15.79 3.84
CA LYS A 70 -8.18 16.93 3.27
C LYS A 70 -7.44 16.61 1.97
N ALA A 71 -7.04 15.36 1.76
CA ALA A 71 -6.32 14.95 0.56
C ALA A 71 -6.74 13.52 0.21
N PRO A 72 -7.38 13.30 -0.95
CA PRO A 72 -7.36 11.97 -1.54
C PRO A 72 -5.92 11.64 -1.94
N HIS A 73 -5.48 10.40 -1.69
CA HIS A 73 -4.15 9.93 -2.09
C HIS A 73 -4.06 9.64 -3.61
N ASN A 74 -5.06 10.09 -4.38
CA ASN A 74 -5.16 9.97 -5.83
C ASN A 74 -4.39 11.11 -6.56
N LYS A 75 -3.08 11.14 -6.40
CA LYS A 75 -2.21 11.89 -7.32
C LYS A 75 -1.20 10.98 -8.01
#